data_AF-A0A967LE11-F1
#
_entry.id   AF-A0A967LE11-F1
#
_cell.length_a   1.000
_cell.length_b   1.000
_cell.length_c   1.000
_cell.angle_alpha   90.00
_cell.angle_beta   90.00
_cell.angle_gamma   90.00
#
_symmetry.space_group_name_H-M   'P 1'
#
loop_
_entity.id
_entity.type
_entity.pdbx_description
1 polymer ?
#
loop_
_entity_poly.entity_id
_entity_poly.type
_entity_poly.pdbx_seq_one_letter_code
_entity_poly.pdbx_strand_id
1 'polypeptide(L)'
;MAKPSETERKALDGLLTEYIDNDVEPEKLRQYLEVRKAHLYYDGKQELVFTQDPERRTIDLTTLGARADDLDEDQDYADFRINIVRGDGRKYKAVLGNRAPNAKAKPDNPNDERALANCRTGDALASVFYSWWRMKQTHRQLCLGQWKSGTQFIHTPYITDGSRYGFHEEPEWGTASGEVAPAGYRCTACGSWSSE
;
A
#
# COMPACT_ATOMS: atom_id res chain seq x y z
N MET A 1 -29.53 22.36 10.93
CA MET A 1 -28.33 22.70 10.13
C MET A 1 -28.78 23.52 8.93
N ALA A 2 -28.23 24.72 8.75
CA ALA A 2 -28.57 25.58 7.62
C ALA A 2 -28.09 24.95 6.31
N LYS A 3 -28.92 24.96 5.26
CA LYS A 3 -28.52 24.46 3.94
C LYS A 3 -27.51 25.45 3.34
N PRO A 4 -26.39 24.99 2.76
CA PRO A 4 -25.41 25.88 2.13
C PRO A 4 -26.04 26.65 0.97
N SER A 5 -25.63 27.90 0.82
CA SER A 5 -26.08 28.80 -0.24
C SER A 5 -25.63 28.31 -1.62
N GLU A 6 -26.35 28.74 -2.67
CA GLU A 6 -26.07 28.30 -4.04
C GLU A 6 -24.66 28.69 -4.53
N THR A 7 -24.16 29.83 -4.06
CA THR A 7 -22.79 30.31 -4.30
C THR A 7 -21.73 29.43 -3.64
N GLU A 8 -21.96 29.00 -2.40
CA GLU A 8 -21.03 28.10 -1.69
C GLU A 8 -20.97 26.73 -2.37
N ARG A 9 -22.09 26.23 -2.89
CA ARG A 9 -22.13 24.98 -3.66
C ARG A 9 -21.32 25.08 -4.96
N LYS A 10 -21.49 26.17 -5.71
CA LYS A 10 -20.71 26.37 -6.96
C LYS A 10 -19.21 26.49 -6.70
N ALA A 11 -18.81 27.16 -5.61
CA ALA A 11 -17.40 27.26 -5.23
C ALA A 11 -16.82 25.90 -4.83
N LEU A 12 -17.59 25.12 -4.06
CA LEU A 12 -17.20 23.76 -3.68
C LEU A 12 -17.09 22.86 -4.91
N ASP A 13 -18.06 22.87 -5.82
CA ASP A 13 -18.03 22.08 -7.05
C ASP A 13 -16.83 22.46 -7.94
N GLY A 14 -16.47 23.75 -8.00
CA GLY A 14 -15.27 24.21 -8.71
C GLY A 14 -13.99 23.61 -8.12
N LEU A 15 -13.83 23.68 -6.80
CA LEU A 15 -12.68 23.11 -6.09
C LEU A 15 -12.61 21.58 -6.22
N LEU A 16 -13.76 20.91 -6.13
CA LEU A 16 -13.83 19.46 -6.32
C LEU A 16 -13.42 19.08 -7.74
N THR A 17 -13.84 19.85 -8.75
CA THR A 17 -13.50 19.55 -10.16
C THR A 17 -12.03 19.86 -10.49
N GLU A 18 -11.44 20.87 -9.85
CA GLU A 18 -10.04 21.26 -10.08
C GLU A 18 -9.04 20.33 -9.39
N TYR A 19 -9.34 19.88 -8.17
CA TYR A 19 -8.38 19.13 -7.34
C TYR A 19 -8.67 17.63 -7.24
N ILE A 20 -9.88 17.18 -7.60
CA ILE A 20 -10.19 15.75 -7.67
C ILE A 20 -10.13 15.35 -9.14
N ASP A 21 -9.12 14.53 -9.47
CA ASP A 21 -9.04 13.89 -10.78
C ASP A 21 -10.37 13.20 -11.10
N ASN A 22 -11.02 13.61 -12.19
CA ASN A 22 -12.23 12.94 -12.68
C ASN A 22 -11.95 11.50 -13.14
N ASP A 23 -10.67 11.15 -13.32
CA ASP A 23 -10.16 9.81 -13.59
C ASP A 23 -9.92 8.99 -12.32
N VAL A 24 -10.75 9.18 -11.28
CA VAL A 24 -10.93 8.09 -10.31
C VAL A 24 -11.59 6.95 -11.07
N GLU A 25 -10.75 6.05 -11.59
CA GLU A 25 -11.18 4.81 -12.22
C GLU A 25 -12.26 4.18 -11.33
N PRO A 26 -13.47 3.92 -11.86
CA PRO A 26 -14.58 3.38 -11.06
C PRO A 26 -14.18 2.10 -10.33
N GLU A 27 -13.18 1.39 -10.84
CA GLU A 27 -12.53 0.26 -10.20
C GLU A 27 -11.83 0.62 -8.88
N LYS A 28 -11.06 1.71 -8.81
CA LYS A 28 -10.39 2.16 -7.56
C LYS A 28 -11.42 2.55 -6.50
N LEU A 29 -12.50 3.20 -6.91
CA LEU A 29 -13.60 3.55 -6.01
C LEU A 29 -14.26 2.28 -5.46
N ARG A 30 -14.57 1.31 -6.34
CA ARG A 30 -15.12 0.02 -5.94
C ARG A 30 -14.20 -0.73 -4.97
N GLN A 31 -12.90 -0.81 -5.28
CA GLN A 31 -11.90 -1.43 -4.41
C GLN A 31 -11.85 -0.76 -3.03
N TYR A 32 -11.88 0.58 -2.98
CA TYR A 32 -11.93 1.31 -1.72
C TYR A 32 -13.18 0.97 -0.89
N LEU A 33 -14.35 0.89 -1.52
CA LEU A 33 -15.60 0.52 -0.85
C LEU A 33 -15.58 -0.90 -0.33
N GLU A 34 -15.05 -1.84 -1.09
CA GLU A 34 -14.89 -3.23 -0.65
C GLU A 34 -13.96 -3.33 0.57
N VAL A 35 -12.83 -2.60 0.57
CA VAL A 35 -11.91 -2.55 1.71
C VAL A 35 -12.60 -1.94 2.95
N ARG A 36 -13.32 -0.83 2.77
CA ARG A 36 -14.04 -0.17 3.87
C ARG A 36 -15.14 -1.08 4.42
N LYS A 37 -15.85 -1.82 3.56
CA LYS A 37 -16.84 -2.83 3.95
C LYS A 37 -16.24 -3.91 4.84
N ALA A 38 -15.15 -4.50 4.40
CA ALA A 38 -14.48 -5.56 5.12
C ALA A 38 -13.99 -5.09 6.50
N HIS A 39 -13.54 -3.83 6.61
CA HIS A 39 -13.19 -3.23 7.91
C HIS A 39 -14.40 -3.15 8.85
N LEU A 40 -15.52 -2.60 8.38
CA LEU A 40 -16.76 -2.46 9.16
C LEU A 40 -17.32 -3.82 9.57
N TYR A 41 -17.27 -4.80 8.66
CA TYR A 41 -17.76 -6.16 8.91
C TYR A 41 -16.95 -6.86 9.99
N TYR A 42 -15.62 -6.68 9.99
CA TYR A 42 -14.76 -7.18 11.04
C TYR A 42 -15.09 -6.54 12.40
N ASP A 43 -15.48 -5.27 12.43
CA ASP A 43 -15.87 -4.57 13.65
C ASP A 43 -17.30 -4.95 14.12
N GLY A 44 -18.06 -5.65 13.28
CA GLY A 44 -19.41 -6.14 13.58
C GLY A 44 -20.54 -5.31 12.98
N LYS A 45 -20.21 -4.29 12.19
CA LYS A 45 -21.18 -3.42 11.52
C LYS A 45 -21.60 -3.99 10.17
N GLN A 46 -22.14 -5.20 10.19
CA GLN A 46 -22.52 -5.95 8.98
C GLN A 46 -23.84 -5.46 8.37
N GLU A 47 -24.60 -4.67 9.14
CA GLU A 47 -25.81 -3.98 8.73
C GLU A 47 -25.55 -2.83 7.76
N LEU A 48 -24.31 -2.34 7.64
CA LEU A 48 -24.02 -1.22 6.77
C LEU A 48 -23.71 -1.68 5.34
N VAL A 49 -24.45 -1.15 4.37
CA VAL A 49 -24.20 -1.34 2.93
C VAL A 49 -23.85 0.00 2.31
N PHE A 50 -22.89 -0.03 1.39
CA PHE A 50 -22.56 1.13 0.58
C PHE A 50 -23.63 1.31 -0.48
N THR A 51 -24.24 2.48 -0.48
CA THR A 51 -25.09 2.91 -1.57
C THR A 51 -24.37 4.04 -2.28
N GLN A 52 -24.16 3.86 -3.59
CA GLN A 52 -23.71 4.94 -4.44
C GLN A 52 -24.97 5.68 -4.89
N ASP A 53 -25.23 6.83 -4.30
CA ASP A 53 -26.32 7.70 -4.75
C ASP A 53 -25.86 8.40 -6.05
N PRO A 54 -26.44 8.05 -7.22
CA PRO A 54 -26.01 8.62 -8.49
C PRO A 54 -26.27 10.12 -8.58
N GLU A 55 -27.24 10.64 -7.83
CA GLU A 55 -27.64 12.05 -7.87
C GLU A 55 -26.78 12.91 -6.96
N ARG A 56 -26.37 12.38 -5.79
CA ARG A 56 -25.59 13.14 -4.82
C ARG A 56 -24.09 13.06 -5.02
N ARG A 57 -23.59 12.17 -5.89
CA ARG A 57 -22.15 11.86 -6.05
C ARG A 57 -21.46 11.51 -4.72
N THR A 58 -22.24 11.15 -3.70
CA THR A 58 -21.74 10.79 -2.37
C THR A 58 -21.84 9.29 -2.19
N ILE A 59 -20.81 8.72 -1.57
CA ILE A 59 -20.86 7.34 -1.11
C ILE A 59 -21.28 7.37 0.34
N ASP A 60 -22.51 6.93 0.61
CA ASP A 60 -23.06 6.91 1.96
C ASP A 60 -23.28 5.48 2.47
N LEU A 61 -23.27 5.32 3.80
CA LEU A 61 -23.53 4.07 4.49
C LEU A 61 -25.02 4.02 4.86
N THR A 62 -25.77 3.11 4.28
CA THR A 62 -27.16 2.84 4.69
C THR A 62 -27.23 1.56 5.50
N THR A 63 -28.16 1.49 6.44
CA THR A 63 -28.50 0.22 7.09
C THR A 63 -29.30 -0.65 6.12
N LEU A 64 -28.98 -1.94 6.09
CA LEU A 64 -29.80 -3.01 5.53
C LEU A 64 -31.05 -3.11 6.41
N GLY A 65 -32.15 -2.46 6.00
CA GLY A 65 -33.43 -2.54 6.69
C GLY A 65 -34.17 -1.23 6.96
N ALA A 66 -33.81 -0.09 6.35
CA ALA A 66 -34.55 1.15 6.57
C ALA A 66 -35.89 1.19 5.79
N ARG A 67 -36.93 0.59 6.39
CA ARG A 67 -38.23 1.24 6.63
C ARG A 67 -38.97 0.48 7.73
N ALA A 68 -38.67 0.82 8.98
CA ALA A 68 -39.44 0.40 10.14
C ALA A 68 -40.64 1.35 10.37
N ASP A 69 -41.40 1.62 9.31
CA ASP A 69 -42.67 2.37 9.46
C ASP A 69 -43.86 1.40 9.65
N ASP A 70 -43.71 0.08 9.45
CA ASP A 70 -44.82 -0.89 9.45
C ASP A 70 -44.46 -2.28 10.04
N LEU A 71 -43.71 -2.39 11.15
CA LEU A 71 -43.41 -3.72 11.71
C LEU A 71 -43.73 -3.81 13.21
N ASP A 72 -44.75 -4.63 13.48
CA ASP A 72 -45.29 -5.08 14.76
C ASP A 72 -44.22 -5.53 15.79
N GLU A 73 -44.63 -5.50 17.06
CA GLU A 73 -43.89 -5.67 18.33
C GLU A 73 -43.00 -6.94 18.50
N ASP A 74 -42.77 -7.76 17.48
CA ASP A 74 -42.03 -9.03 17.57
C ASP A 74 -40.64 -9.02 16.88
N GLN A 75 -39.94 -7.88 16.90
CA GLN A 75 -38.69 -7.69 16.15
C GLN A 75 -37.38 -7.95 16.93
N ASP A 76 -37.44 -8.58 18.10
CA ASP A 76 -36.26 -8.93 18.91
C ASP A 76 -35.39 -10.07 18.32
N TYR A 77 -35.82 -10.72 17.23
CA TYR A 77 -35.05 -11.80 16.58
C TYR A 77 -33.83 -11.31 15.78
N ALA A 78 -33.75 -10.02 15.43
CA ALA A 78 -32.65 -9.48 14.63
C ALA A 78 -31.46 -8.95 15.47
N ASP A 79 -31.58 -8.94 16.79
CA ASP A 79 -30.58 -8.33 17.70
C ASP A 79 -29.32 -9.19 17.91
N PHE A 80 -29.41 -10.51 17.70
CA PHE A 80 -28.28 -11.42 17.84
C PHE A 80 -27.56 -11.67 16.51
N ARG A 81 -26.92 -10.64 15.93
CA ARG A 81 -26.04 -10.84 14.77
C ARG A 81 -24.70 -11.44 15.21
N ILE A 82 -24.52 -12.73 14.97
CA ILE A 82 -23.26 -13.42 15.19
C ILE A 82 -22.23 -12.89 14.17
N ASN A 83 -21.19 -12.21 14.66
CA ASN A 83 -20.11 -11.70 13.81
C ASN A 83 -19.14 -12.82 13.39
N ILE A 84 -19.58 -13.62 12.41
CA ILE A 84 -18.79 -14.73 11.84
C ILE A 84 -17.49 -14.21 11.22
N VAL A 85 -17.54 -13.07 10.52
CA VAL A 85 -16.37 -12.46 9.83
C VAL A 85 -15.23 -12.17 10.80
N ARG A 86 -15.53 -11.64 11.99
CA ARG A 86 -14.53 -11.41 13.04
C ARG A 86 -14.00 -12.72 13.62
N GLY A 87 -14.87 -13.71 13.80
CA GLY A 87 -14.50 -15.04 14.26
C GLY A 87 -13.48 -15.68 13.31
N ASP A 88 -13.78 -15.70 12.01
CA ASP A 88 -12.91 -16.29 11.00
C ASP A 88 -11.64 -15.47 10.78
N GLY A 89 -11.73 -14.14 10.82
CA GLY A 89 -10.53 -13.28 10.76
C GLY A 89 -9.57 -13.51 11.94
N ARG A 90 -10.11 -13.80 13.14
CA ARG A 90 -9.29 -14.20 14.30
C ARG A 90 -8.64 -15.57 14.08
N LYS A 91 -9.36 -16.55 13.52
CA LYS A 91 -8.80 -17.86 13.16
C LYS A 91 -7.69 -17.72 12.11
N TYR A 92 -7.94 -16.94 11.05
CA TYR A 92 -6.97 -16.65 10.00
C TYR A 92 -5.67 -16.06 10.56
N LYS A 93 -5.79 -15.01 11.38
CA LYS A 93 -4.66 -14.39 12.07
C LYS A 93 -3.97 -15.38 13.02
N ALA A 94 -4.71 -16.24 13.70
CA ALA A 94 -4.14 -17.22 14.62
C ALA A 94 -3.34 -18.31 13.90
N VAL A 95 -3.78 -18.75 12.71
CA VAL A 95 -3.09 -19.78 11.92
C VAL A 95 -1.87 -19.19 11.21
N LEU A 96 -2.06 -18.12 10.43
CA LEU A 96 -1.02 -17.57 9.56
C LEU A 96 -0.13 -16.54 10.26
N GLY A 97 -0.69 -15.78 11.20
CA GLY A 97 0.03 -14.74 11.93
C GLY A 97 0.85 -15.26 13.10
N ASN A 98 0.81 -16.56 13.43
CA ASN A 98 1.54 -17.09 14.58
C ASN A 98 3.05 -17.03 14.41
N ARG A 99 3.54 -17.34 13.19
CA ARG A 99 4.96 -17.42 12.88
C ARG A 99 5.29 -16.52 11.70
N ALA A 100 6.00 -15.44 11.97
CA ALA A 100 6.60 -14.62 10.91
C ALA A 100 7.64 -15.44 10.15
N PRO A 101 7.73 -15.29 8.81
CA PRO A 101 8.68 -16.01 7.98
C PRO A 101 10.11 -15.73 8.42
N ASN A 102 10.96 -16.76 8.37
CA ASN A 102 12.38 -16.64 8.72
C ASN A 102 13.18 -16.44 7.43
N ALA A 103 13.80 -15.26 7.28
CA ALA A 103 14.72 -15.01 6.18
C ALA A 103 16.03 -15.77 6.44
N LYS A 104 16.54 -16.43 5.40
CA LYS A 104 17.82 -17.15 5.43
C LYS A 104 18.63 -16.76 4.20
N ALA A 105 19.86 -16.31 4.44
CA ALA A 105 20.82 -16.12 3.37
C ALA A 105 21.22 -17.48 2.81
N LYS A 106 21.42 -17.55 1.50
CA LYS A 106 21.99 -18.71 0.83
C LYS A 106 23.17 -18.23 -0.01
N PRO A 107 24.30 -18.96 -0.03
CA PRO A 107 25.41 -18.63 -0.90
C PRO A 107 25.05 -19.00 -2.35
N ASP A 108 25.46 -18.17 -3.31
CA ASP A 108 25.26 -18.46 -4.74
C ASP A 108 26.13 -19.65 -5.19
N ASN A 109 27.35 -19.75 -4.66
CA ASN A 109 28.24 -20.89 -4.86
C ASN A 109 28.64 -21.50 -3.50
N PRO A 110 28.26 -22.76 -3.22
CA PRO A 110 28.58 -23.41 -1.94
C PRO A 110 30.05 -23.78 -1.79
N ASN A 111 30.84 -23.78 -2.87
CA ASN A 111 32.26 -24.15 -2.82
C ASN A 111 33.18 -22.95 -2.59
N ASP A 112 32.66 -21.72 -2.65
CA ASP A 112 33.43 -20.52 -2.35
C ASP A 112 33.35 -20.18 -0.85
N GLU A 113 34.49 -20.21 -0.18
CA GLU A 113 34.61 -19.90 1.25
C GLU A 113 34.20 -18.46 1.55
N ARG A 114 34.43 -17.50 0.64
CA ARG A 114 34.00 -16.11 0.82
C ARG A 114 32.50 -15.97 0.76
N ALA A 115 31.84 -16.64 -0.18
CA ALA A 115 30.38 -16.68 -0.27
C ALA A 115 29.75 -17.27 1.00
N LEU A 116 30.35 -18.33 1.56
CA LEU A 116 29.92 -18.91 2.84
C LEU A 116 30.10 -17.95 4.02
N ALA A 117 31.22 -17.23 4.10
CA ALA A 117 31.45 -16.23 5.13
C ALA A 117 30.41 -15.09 5.05
N ASN A 118 30.16 -14.57 3.84
CA ASN A 118 29.16 -13.53 3.60
C ASN A 118 27.75 -14.00 3.97
N CYS A 119 27.42 -15.26 3.67
CA CYS A 119 26.13 -15.85 4.06
C CYS A 119 25.94 -15.86 5.58
N ARG A 120 26.99 -16.17 6.36
CA ARG A 120 26.93 -16.12 7.84
C ARG A 120 26.69 -14.70 8.35
N THR A 121 27.37 -13.72 7.77
CA THR A 121 27.18 -12.30 8.09
C THR A 121 25.76 -11.85 7.75
N GLY A 122 25.23 -12.24 6.58
CA GLY A 122 23.86 -11.95 6.16
C GLY A 122 22.81 -12.54 7.10
N ASP A 123 22.99 -13.80 7.53
CA ASP A 123 22.12 -14.45 8.51
C ASP A 123 22.14 -13.72 9.87
N ALA A 124 23.31 -13.25 10.31
CA ALA A 124 23.44 -12.45 11.52
C ALA A 124 22.70 -11.10 11.40
N LEU A 125 22.88 -10.38 10.28
CA LEU A 125 22.17 -9.12 10.01
C LEU A 125 20.66 -9.32 9.92
N ALA A 126 20.20 -10.39 9.26
CA ALA A 126 18.78 -10.72 9.16
C ALA A 126 18.15 -10.92 10.55
N SER A 127 18.88 -11.54 11.49
CA SER A 127 18.40 -11.72 12.87
C SER A 127 18.25 -10.38 13.61
N VAL A 128 19.16 -9.45 13.38
CA VAL A 128 19.10 -8.09 13.94
C VAL A 128 17.90 -7.34 13.38
N PHE A 129 17.73 -7.30 12.06
CA PHE A 129 16.59 -6.63 11.43
C PHE A 129 15.25 -7.23 11.84
N TYR A 130 15.18 -8.56 11.97
CA TYR A 130 13.99 -9.25 12.45
C TYR A 130 13.54 -8.73 13.82
N SER A 131 14.50 -8.45 14.71
CA SER A 131 14.25 -7.89 16.03
C SER A 131 13.85 -6.41 15.97
N TRP A 132 14.58 -5.59 15.20
CA TRP A 132 14.35 -4.15 15.08
C TRP A 132 12.98 -3.83 14.48
N TRP A 133 12.57 -4.54 13.44
CA TRP A 133 11.26 -4.36 12.81
C TRP A 133 10.12 -5.05 13.55
N ARG A 134 10.41 -5.67 14.70
CA ARG A 134 9.42 -6.42 15.50
C ARG A 134 8.60 -7.37 14.62
N MET A 135 9.27 -8.14 13.77
CA MET A 135 8.64 -8.88 12.66
C MET A 135 7.47 -9.77 13.09
N LYS A 136 7.48 -10.33 14.30
CA LYS A 136 6.32 -11.08 14.85
C LYS A 136 5.05 -10.23 14.97
N GLN A 137 5.17 -9.00 15.44
CA GLN A 137 4.04 -8.08 15.57
C GLN A 137 3.60 -7.57 14.18
N THR A 138 4.56 -7.16 13.36
CA THR A 138 4.32 -6.65 12.00
C THR A 138 3.65 -7.71 11.13
N HIS A 139 4.09 -8.96 11.19
CA HIS A 139 3.46 -10.08 10.46
C HIS A 139 2.02 -10.34 10.91
N ARG A 140 1.75 -10.27 12.21
CA ARG A 140 0.36 -10.38 12.73
C ARG A 140 -0.55 -9.26 12.24
N GLN A 141 0.00 -8.05 12.10
CA GLN A 141 -0.72 -6.91 11.53
C GLN A 141 -0.91 -7.10 10.03
N LEU A 142 0.11 -7.58 9.32
CA LEU A 142 0.03 -7.89 7.90
C LEU A 142 -1.02 -8.96 7.62
N CYS A 143 -1.08 -10.06 8.36
CA CYS A 143 -2.13 -11.07 8.18
C CYS A 143 -3.54 -10.52 8.50
N LEU A 144 -3.66 -9.62 9.48
CA LEU A 144 -4.94 -8.97 9.77
C LEU A 144 -5.35 -8.01 8.64
N GLY A 145 -4.41 -7.21 8.14
CA GLY A 145 -4.59 -6.38 6.95
C GLY A 145 -4.93 -7.24 5.73
N GLN A 146 -4.30 -8.41 5.61
CA GLN A 146 -4.55 -9.31 4.49
C GLN A 146 -5.96 -9.86 4.48
N TRP A 147 -6.48 -10.22 5.66
CA TRP A 147 -7.87 -10.61 5.82
C TRP A 147 -8.85 -9.47 5.52
N LYS A 148 -8.54 -8.24 5.93
CA LYS A 148 -9.43 -7.09 5.79
C LYS A 148 -9.41 -6.48 4.39
N SER A 149 -8.25 -6.27 3.80
CA SER A 149 -8.05 -5.47 2.59
C SER A 149 -7.33 -6.20 1.46
N GLY A 150 -7.04 -7.50 1.62
CA GLY A 150 -6.38 -8.30 0.59
C GLY A 150 -4.87 -8.07 0.54
N THR A 151 -4.31 -7.64 -0.58
CA THR A 151 -2.85 -7.53 -0.71
C THR A 151 -2.29 -6.46 0.23
N GLN A 152 -1.20 -6.78 0.94
CA GLN A 152 -0.52 -5.87 1.86
C GLN A 152 0.97 -5.83 1.53
N PHE A 153 1.57 -4.65 1.65
CA PHE A 153 3.00 -4.43 1.40
C PHE A 153 3.67 -3.94 2.68
N ILE A 154 4.89 -4.41 2.92
CA ILE A 154 5.76 -3.89 3.98
C ILE A 154 6.73 -2.93 3.32
N HIS A 155 6.80 -1.71 3.85
CA HIS A 155 7.80 -0.73 3.47
C HIS A 155 8.80 -0.57 4.61
N THR A 156 10.08 -0.69 4.29
CA THR A 156 11.17 -0.41 5.23
C THR A 156 11.70 0.99 4.90
N PRO A 157 11.41 2.02 5.73
CA PRO A 157 11.93 3.34 5.47
C PRO A 157 13.46 3.33 5.61
N TYR A 158 14.14 3.88 4.61
CA TYR A 158 15.57 4.12 4.68
C TYR A 158 15.80 5.37 5.54
N ILE A 159 16.34 5.18 6.75
CA ILE A 159 16.68 6.30 7.64
C ILE A 159 18.18 6.55 7.49
N THR A 160 18.54 7.60 6.77
CA THR A 160 19.90 8.15 6.72
C THR A 160 20.15 9.02 7.93
N ASP A 161 20.44 8.40 9.08
CA ASP A 161 20.98 9.12 10.23
C ASP A 161 22.51 9.04 10.18
N GLY A 162 23.13 9.98 9.45
CA GLY A 162 24.59 10.05 9.30
C GLY A 162 25.33 10.25 10.62
N SER A 163 24.65 10.80 11.65
CA SER A 163 25.24 10.93 12.99
C SER A 163 25.38 9.60 13.72
N ARG A 164 24.50 8.63 13.40
CA ARG A 164 24.43 7.33 14.07
C ARG A 164 25.11 6.20 13.28
N TYR A 165 25.09 6.28 11.96
CA TYR A 165 25.57 5.24 11.05
C TYR A 165 26.81 5.64 10.25
N GLY A 166 27.29 6.87 10.41
CA GLY A 166 28.43 7.41 9.69
C GLY A 166 28.06 7.92 8.29
N PHE A 167 29.02 8.58 7.66
CA PHE A 167 28.92 9.05 6.28
C PHE A 167 29.86 8.21 5.43
N HIS A 168 29.41 7.83 4.24
CA HIS A 168 30.24 7.22 3.22
C HIS A 168 30.15 8.08 1.96
N GLU A 169 31.28 8.61 1.50
CA GLU A 169 31.34 9.35 0.24
C GLU A 169 31.25 8.36 -0.92
N GLU A 170 30.14 8.36 -1.64
CA GLU A 170 30.02 7.65 -2.91
C GLU A 170 30.38 8.60 -4.06
N PRO A 171 31.20 8.17 -5.03
CA PRO A 171 31.49 8.99 -6.19
C PRO A 171 30.21 9.15 -7.03
N GLU A 172 29.75 10.40 -7.17
CA GLU A 172 28.65 10.71 -8.06
C GLU A 172 29.09 10.51 -9.51
N TRP A 173 28.28 9.77 -10.27
CA TRP A 173 28.50 9.58 -11.70
C TRP A 173 28.08 10.86 -12.43
N GLY A 174 29.01 11.82 -12.53
CA GLY A 174 28.82 13.05 -13.28
C GLY A 174 28.78 12.79 -14.79
N THR A 175 27.86 13.46 -15.50
CA THR A 175 27.88 13.46 -16.97
C THR A 175 29.02 14.36 -17.43
N ALA A 176 30.16 13.78 -17.77
CA ALA A 176 31.26 14.51 -18.38
C ALA A 176 30.94 14.74 -19.87
N SER A 177 30.74 16.00 -20.27
CA SER A 177 30.74 16.37 -21.68
C SER A 177 32.17 16.30 -22.21
N GLY A 178 32.56 15.17 -22.79
CA GLY A 178 33.78 15.06 -23.59
C GLY A 178 33.46 15.33 -25.05
N GLU A 179 34.28 16.15 -25.73
CA GLU A 179 34.25 16.20 -27.20
C GLU A 179 34.64 14.81 -27.73
N VAL A 180 33.66 14.06 -28.22
CA VAL A 180 33.85 12.69 -28.72
C VAL A 180 34.75 12.68 -29.97
N ALA A 181 34.77 13.78 -30.72
CA ALA A 181 35.74 14.11 -31.76
C ALA A 181 35.64 15.62 -32.06
N PRO A 182 36.70 16.27 -32.59
CA PRO A 182 36.58 17.61 -33.13
C PRO A 182 35.48 17.68 -34.21
N ALA A 183 34.92 18.86 -34.50
CA ALA A 183 34.00 19.00 -35.62
C ALA A 183 34.78 18.69 -36.93
N GLY A 184 34.47 17.59 -37.59
CA GLY A 184 35.15 17.20 -38.82
C GLY A 184 34.30 16.25 -39.65
N TYR A 185 34.33 16.45 -40.96
CA TYR A 185 33.66 15.55 -41.90
C TYR A 185 34.59 14.39 -42.26
N ARG A 186 34.13 13.16 -42.03
CA ARG A 186 34.83 11.95 -42.46
C ARG A 186 34.30 11.54 -43.83
N CYS A 187 35.16 11.55 -44.84
CA CYS A 187 34.80 11.11 -46.18
C CYS A 187 34.47 9.61 -46.17
N THR A 188 33.28 9.25 -46.66
CA THR A 188 32.81 7.85 -46.73
C THR A 188 33.50 7.02 -47.82
N ALA A 189 34.17 7.66 -48.79
CA ALA A 189 34.83 6.98 -49.90
C ALA A 189 36.32 6.68 -49.64
N CYS A 190 37.04 7.57 -48.97
CA CYS A 190 38.49 7.43 -48.75
C CYS A 190 38.91 7.47 -47.27
N GLY A 191 37.98 7.67 -46.34
CA GLY A 191 38.24 7.64 -44.91
C GLY A 191 39.06 8.81 -44.35
N SER A 192 39.48 9.76 -45.21
CA SER A 192 40.19 10.96 -44.79
C SER A 192 39.28 11.91 -44.02
N TRP A 193 39.91 12.65 -43.12
CA TRP A 193 39.26 13.56 -42.19
C TRP A 193 39.60 14.99 -42.60
N SER A 194 38.60 15.84 -42.81
CA SER A 194 38.82 17.28 -42.99
C SER A 194 38.48 17.98 -41.68
N SER A 195 39.51 18.50 -41.01
CA SER A 195 39.34 19.54 -39.99
C SER A 195 39.08 20.87 -40.71
N GLU A 196 38.11 21.65 -40.24
CA GLU A 196 38.20 23.11 -40.44
C GLU A 196 39.44 23.67 -39.73
#